data_AF-A0A9P6ZHY7-F1
#
_entry.id   AF-A0A9P6ZHY7-F1
#
_cell.length_a   1.000
_cell.length_b   1.000
_cell.length_c   1.000
_cell.angle_alpha   90.00
_cell.angle_beta   90.00
_cell.angle_gamma   90.00
#
_symmetry.space_group_name_H-M   'P 1'
#
loop_
_entity.id
_entity.type
_entity.pdbx_description
1 polymer ?
#
loop_
_entity_poly.entity_id
_entity_poly.type
_entity_poly.pdbx_seq_one_letter_code
_entity_poly.pdbx_strand_id
1 'polypeptide(L)'
;MSVVMHPAFTQLTCVRQRLFREIKLWLKLAHENIVPLWGVTDGFGSLPALVSPWVENGSLTEYLQLKHETLFENEKFSLLRDVARGLQYLHSQSIVHGDLSGNNVLVDENGKACLTDFGLSALLPGRMSQAMLPTNPTCTVQYMAPEYLKFDAEGDLTPNFTTKSDVYSFGGIMLQVLEGKVPYHYITRYESIIYHILKDIRPKKPPASVVIDTDWDFVQRCWLEDAECRPSDEDILQFVEGRVRICS
;
A
#
# COMPACT_ATOMS: atom_id res chain seq x y z
N MET A 1 -5.06 17.57 43.98
CA MET A 1 -5.01 16.16 43.54
C MET A 1 -4.74 16.16 42.05
N SER A 2 -3.49 15.94 41.65
CA SER A 2 -3.14 15.76 40.24
C SER A 2 -3.47 14.33 39.87
N VAL A 3 -4.51 14.13 39.05
CA VAL A 3 -4.82 12.81 38.48
C VAL A 3 -3.73 12.50 37.46
N VAL A 4 -2.75 11.68 37.85
CA VAL A 4 -1.75 11.15 36.91
C VAL A 4 -2.47 10.09 36.08
N MET A 5 -2.86 10.46 34.86
CA MET A 5 -3.43 9.53 33.88
C MET A 5 -2.39 8.44 33.56
N HIS A 6 -2.78 7.18 33.73
CA HIS A 6 -1.91 6.02 33.45
C HIS A 6 -1.41 6.10 31.99
N PRO A 7 -0.13 5.80 31.68
CA PRO A 7 0.45 5.93 30.33
C PRO A 7 -0.39 5.28 29.22
N ALA A 8 -0.94 4.09 29.49
CA ALA A 8 -1.85 3.39 28.58
C ALA A 8 -3.15 4.16 28.27
N PHE A 9 -3.70 4.90 29.23
CA PHE A 9 -4.89 5.75 29.04
C PHE A 9 -4.58 7.00 28.22
N THR A 10 -3.41 7.60 28.44
CA THR A 10 -2.90 8.74 27.66
C THR A 10 -2.58 8.33 26.21
N GLN A 11 -2.06 7.12 26.01
CA GLN A 11 -1.78 6.57 24.68
C GLN A 11 -3.07 6.21 23.91
N LEU A 12 -4.07 5.63 24.59
CA LEU A 12 -5.37 5.33 23.96
C LEU A 12 -6.10 6.60 23.53
N THR A 13 -6.03 7.67 24.34
CA THR A 13 -6.65 8.96 24.02
C THR A 13 -5.94 9.68 22.85
N CYS A 14 -4.61 9.61 22.75
CA CYS A 14 -3.89 10.20 21.62
C CYS A 14 -4.12 9.44 20.30
N VAL A 15 -4.16 8.10 20.32
CA VAL A 15 -4.50 7.26 19.16
C VAL A 15 -5.91 7.61 18.66
N ARG A 16 -6.87 7.72 19.57
CA ARG A 16 -8.26 8.07 19.23
C ARG A 16 -8.36 9.46 18.60
N GLN A 17 -7.64 10.46 19.12
CA GLN A 17 -7.62 11.82 18.53
C GLN A 17 -7.05 11.83 17.11
N ARG A 18 -5.92 11.14 16.88
CA ARG A 18 -5.31 11.06 15.56
C ARG A 18 -6.19 10.26 14.58
N LEU A 19 -6.80 9.17 15.04
CA LEU A 19 -7.78 8.39 14.26
C LEU A 19 -8.96 9.26 13.78
N PHE A 20 -9.55 10.07 14.66
CA PHE A 20 -10.62 11.00 14.25
C PHE A 20 -10.15 12.06 13.25
N ARG A 21 -8.88 12.47 13.30
CA ARG A 21 -8.31 13.40 12.32
C ARG A 21 -8.25 12.75 10.94
N GLU A 22 -7.73 11.53 10.84
CA GLU A 22 -7.65 10.81 9.56
C GLU A 22 -9.04 10.46 9.01
N ILE A 23 -9.98 10.03 9.86
CA ILE A 23 -11.38 9.83 9.45
C ILE A 23 -11.97 11.10 8.85
N LYS A 24 -11.74 12.26 9.47
CA LYS A 24 -12.22 13.55 8.96
C LYS A 24 -11.56 13.95 7.65
N LEU A 25 -10.32 13.54 7.39
CA LEU A 25 -9.66 13.75 6.12
C LEU A 25 -10.28 12.84 5.06
N TRP A 26 -10.39 11.53 5.34
CA TRP A 26 -10.99 10.56 4.43
C TRP A 26 -12.44 10.93 4.05
N LEU A 27 -13.27 11.37 4.99
CA LEU A 27 -14.64 11.83 4.71
C LEU A 27 -14.72 13.00 3.70
N LYS A 28 -13.62 13.75 3.49
CA LYS A 28 -13.56 14.87 2.55
C LYS A 28 -12.95 14.51 1.21
N LEU A 29 -12.35 13.32 1.09
CA LEU A 29 -11.74 12.88 -0.15
C LEU A 29 -12.83 12.45 -1.13
N ALA A 30 -12.69 12.93 -2.36
CA ALA A 30 -13.59 12.64 -3.45
C ALA A 30 -12.76 12.45 -4.71
N HIS A 31 -12.51 11.19 -5.05
CA HIS A 31 -11.77 10.83 -6.25
C HIS A 31 -12.23 9.45 -6.72
N GLU A 32 -12.19 9.25 -8.02
CA GLU A 32 -12.78 8.09 -8.67
C GLU A 32 -12.05 6.76 -8.38
N ASN A 33 -10.78 6.85 -7.94
CA ASN A 33 -9.92 5.74 -7.54
C ASN A 33 -9.63 5.72 -6.02
N ILE A 34 -10.50 6.34 -5.22
CA ILE A 34 -10.44 6.29 -3.75
C ILE A 34 -11.78 5.75 -3.24
N VAL A 35 -11.75 4.73 -2.39
CA VAL A 35 -12.96 4.20 -1.78
C VAL A 35 -13.56 5.30 -0.88
N PRO A 36 -14.81 5.73 -1.09
CA PRO A 36 -15.40 6.77 -0.27
C PRO A 36 -15.72 6.23 1.12
N LEU A 37 -15.54 7.07 2.14
CA LEU A 37 -15.99 6.76 3.50
C LEU A 37 -17.37 7.39 3.71
N TRP A 38 -18.38 6.59 4.03
CA TRP A 38 -19.73 7.08 4.33
C TRP A 38 -19.88 7.54 5.77
N GLY A 39 -19.12 6.95 6.69
CA GLY A 39 -19.19 7.32 8.09
C GLY A 39 -18.45 6.37 9.00
N VAL A 40 -18.74 6.50 10.30
CA VAL A 40 -18.22 5.63 11.35
C VAL A 40 -19.35 5.17 12.25
N THR A 41 -19.18 4.00 12.86
CA THR A 41 -20.12 3.44 13.83
C THR A 41 -19.38 2.81 15.00
N ASP A 42 -20.01 2.79 16.17
CA ASP A 42 -19.47 2.17 17.38
C ASP A 42 -20.10 0.78 17.61
N GLY A 43 -19.59 0.03 18.59
CA GLY A 43 -20.18 -1.25 19.02
C GLY A 43 -19.60 -2.51 18.37
N PHE A 44 -18.54 -2.38 17.56
CA PHE A 44 -17.83 -3.49 16.90
C PHE A 44 -16.41 -3.72 17.46
N GLY A 45 -16.05 -3.06 18.56
CA GLY A 45 -14.73 -3.18 19.18
C GLY A 45 -14.37 -1.99 20.07
N SER A 46 -13.08 -1.88 20.39
CA SER A 46 -12.53 -0.78 21.19
C SER A 46 -12.29 0.51 20.38
N LEU A 47 -12.33 0.42 19.05
CA LEU A 47 -12.22 1.53 18.10
C LEU A 47 -13.49 1.62 17.26
N PRO A 48 -13.84 2.81 16.74
CA PRO A 48 -14.94 2.96 15.79
C PRO A 48 -14.69 2.12 14.54
N ALA A 49 -15.75 1.50 14.01
CA ALA A 49 -15.75 0.85 12.71
C ALA A 49 -15.98 1.88 11.60
N LEU A 50 -15.30 1.69 10.48
CA LEU A 50 -15.45 2.51 9.27
C LEU A 50 -16.53 1.92 8.37
N VAL A 51 -17.36 2.76 7.77
CA VAL A 51 -18.46 2.35 6.87
C VAL A 51 -18.20 2.91 5.48
N SER A 52 -18.07 2.02 4.50
CA SER A 52 -17.78 2.32 3.09
C SER A 52 -18.67 1.43 2.19
N PRO A 53 -18.86 1.77 0.90
CA PRO A 53 -19.54 0.88 -0.02
C PRO A 53 -18.81 -0.46 -0.12
N TRP A 54 -19.58 -1.52 -0.32
CA TRP A 54 -19.02 -2.81 -0.70
C TRP A 54 -18.43 -2.72 -2.12
N VAL A 55 -17.31 -3.40 -2.35
CA VAL A 55 -16.62 -3.43 -3.64
C VAL A 55 -16.52 -4.89 -4.09
N GLU A 56 -17.17 -5.21 -5.21
CA GLU A 56 -17.66 -6.55 -5.55
C GLU A 56 -16.55 -7.59 -5.78
N ASN A 57 -15.46 -7.17 -6.43
CA ASN A 57 -14.36 -8.08 -6.77
C ASN A 57 -13.29 -8.17 -5.67
N GLY A 58 -13.53 -7.57 -4.51
CA GLY A 58 -12.64 -7.65 -3.34
C GLY A 58 -11.31 -6.93 -3.57
N SER A 59 -10.27 -7.44 -2.91
CA SER A 59 -8.92 -6.87 -3.03
C SER A 59 -8.25 -7.22 -4.36
N LEU A 60 -7.29 -6.41 -4.79
CA LEU A 60 -6.47 -6.66 -5.98
C LEU A 60 -5.75 -8.01 -5.88
N THR A 61 -5.29 -8.38 -4.68
CA THR A 61 -4.68 -9.70 -4.45
C THR A 61 -5.65 -10.84 -4.77
N GLU A 62 -6.87 -10.80 -4.24
CA GLU A 62 -7.90 -11.81 -4.50
C GLU A 62 -8.35 -11.80 -5.96
N TYR A 63 -8.52 -10.61 -6.53
CA TYR A 63 -8.90 -10.41 -7.93
C TYR A 63 -7.88 -11.06 -8.88
N LEU A 64 -6.59 -10.78 -8.69
CA LEU A 64 -5.53 -11.34 -9.53
C LEU A 64 -5.40 -12.87 -9.36
N GLN A 65 -5.60 -13.40 -8.15
CA GLN A 65 -5.62 -14.86 -7.94
C GLN A 65 -6.70 -15.56 -8.79
N LEU A 66 -7.83 -14.89 -9.03
CA LEU A 66 -8.95 -15.45 -9.77
C LEU A 66 -8.91 -15.13 -11.27
N LYS A 67 -8.37 -13.97 -11.66
CA LYS A 67 -8.54 -13.41 -13.02
C LYS A 67 -7.25 -13.22 -13.80
N HIS A 68 -6.07 -13.28 -13.17
CA HIS A 68 -4.81 -12.86 -13.82
C HIS A 68 -4.53 -13.57 -15.15
N GLU A 69 -4.77 -14.88 -15.22
CA GLU A 69 -4.57 -15.67 -16.46
C GLU A 69 -5.47 -15.23 -17.62
N THR A 70 -6.60 -14.59 -17.31
CA THR A 70 -7.57 -14.12 -18.31
C THR A 70 -7.46 -12.62 -18.62
N LEU A 71 -6.67 -11.87 -17.85
CA LEU A 71 -6.50 -10.44 -18.06
C LEU A 71 -5.58 -10.16 -19.23
N PHE A 72 -6.05 -9.32 -20.15
CA PHE A 72 -5.24 -8.75 -21.21
C PHE A 72 -4.29 -7.67 -20.65
N GLU A 73 -3.22 -7.37 -21.39
CA GLU A 73 -2.23 -6.38 -20.97
C GLU A 73 -2.83 -4.98 -20.77
N ASN A 74 -3.77 -4.55 -21.62
CA ASN A 74 -4.46 -3.27 -21.44
C ASN A 74 -5.30 -3.20 -20.16
N GLU A 75 -5.90 -4.31 -19.72
CA GLU A 75 -6.65 -4.39 -18.46
C GLU A 75 -5.70 -4.30 -17.26
N LYS A 76 -4.57 -5.02 -17.30
CA LYS A 76 -3.50 -4.92 -16.29
C LYS A 76 -2.99 -3.48 -16.14
N PHE A 77 -2.68 -2.82 -17.26
CA PHE A 77 -2.23 -1.42 -17.21
C PHE A 77 -3.34 -0.43 -16.85
N SER A 78 -4.62 -0.77 -17.09
CA SER A 78 -5.73 0.03 -16.60
C SER A 78 -5.84 -0.01 -15.07
N LEU A 79 -5.68 -1.19 -14.45
CA LEU A 79 -5.59 -1.32 -12.99
C LEU A 79 -4.44 -0.48 -12.42
N LEU A 80 -3.26 -0.53 -13.06
CA LEU A 80 -2.08 0.24 -12.62
C LEU A 80 -2.27 1.74 -12.76
N ARG A 81 -2.90 2.18 -13.86
CA ARG A 81 -3.27 3.59 -14.07
C ARG A 81 -4.22 4.07 -12.98
N ASP A 82 -5.22 3.27 -12.65
CA ASP A 82 -6.21 3.60 -11.63
C ASP A 82 -5.57 3.73 -10.24
N VAL A 83 -4.67 2.81 -9.87
CA VAL A 83 -3.85 2.90 -8.65
C VAL A 83 -2.99 4.17 -8.67
N ALA A 84 -2.30 4.45 -9.78
CA ALA A 84 -1.45 5.63 -9.92
C ALA A 84 -2.23 6.95 -9.79
N ARG A 85 -3.44 7.04 -10.35
CA ARG A 85 -4.32 8.20 -10.22
C ARG A 85 -4.80 8.39 -8.79
N GLY A 86 -5.20 7.32 -8.12
CA GLY A 86 -5.54 7.35 -6.70
C GLY A 86 -4.37 7.84 -5.85
N LEU A 87 -3.15 7.36 -6.14
CA LEU A 87 -1.96 7.72 -5.38
C LEU A 87 -1.56 9.19 -5.59
N GLN A 88 -1.53 9.65 -6.85
CA GLN A 88 -1.30 11.07 -7.17
C GLN A 88 -2.31 11.97 -6.46
N TYR A 89 -3.59 11.58 -6.43
CA TYR A 89 -4.62 12.33 -5.73
C TYR A 89 -4.33 12.44 -4.23
N LEU A 90 -4.02 11.33 -3.55
CA LEU A 90 -3.65 11.35 -2.13
C LEU A 90 -2.44 12.25 -1.86
N HIS A 91 -1.38 12.10 -2.66
CA HIS A 91 -0.17 12.91 -2.53
C HIS A 91 -0.45 14.40 -2.74
N SER A 92 -1.34 14.76 -3.69
CA SER A 92 -1.79 16.15 -3.90
C SER A 92 -2.51 16.74 -2.68
N GLN A 93 -3.15 15.89 -1.87
CA GLN A 93 -3.80 16.27 -0.61
C GLN A 93 -2.84 16.22 0.59
N SER A 94 -1.54 16.02 0.37
CA SER A 94 -0.51 15.81 1.41
C SER A 94 -0.81 14.60 2.29
N ILE A 95 -1.43 13.57 1.73
CA ILE A 95 -1.73 12.30 2.41
C ILE A 95 -0.78 11.23 1.86
N VAL A 96 -0.01 10.62 2.75
CA VAL A 96 0.77 9.42 2.46
C VAL A 96 -0.12 8.21 2.75
N HIS A 97 -0.19 7.26 1.82
CA HIS A 97 -0.93 6.02 2.03
C HIS A 97 -0.31 5.21 3.17
N GLY A 98 1.00 4.94 3.10
CA GLY A 98 1.79 4.34 4.17
C GLY A 98 1.59 2.83 4.38
N ASP A 99 0.74 2.18 3.59
CA ASP A 99 0.48 0.72 3.61
C ASP A 99 -0.10 0.27 2.26
N LEU A 100 0.40 0.86 1.17
CA LEU A 100 -0.05 0.47 -0.17
C LEU A 100 0.35 -0.98 -0.43
N SER A 101 -0.65 -1.84 -0.66
CA SER A 101 -0.47 -3.26 -0.93
C SER A 101 -1.65 -3.78 -1.75
N GLY A 102 -1.52 -4.96 -2.36
CA GLY A 102 -2.62 -5.57 -3.11
C GLY A 102 -3.88 -5.84 -2.27
N ASN A 103 -3.77 -5.85 -0.94
CA ASN A 103 -4.92 -6.01 -0.04
C ASN A 103 -5.66 -4.68 0.21
N ASN A 104 -4.97 -3.55 0.04
CA ASN A 104 -5.50 -2.20 0.25
C ASN A 104 -5.83 -1.48 -1.07
N VAL A 105 -5.86 -2.24 -2.16
CA VAL A 105 -6.44 -1.82 -3.45
C VAL A 105 -7.66 -2.70 -3.66
N LEU A 106 -8.84 -2.11 -3.80
CA LEU A 106 -10.07 -2.84 -4.12
C LEU A 106 -10.39 -2.71 -5.60
N VAL A 107 -11.04 -3.72 -6.18
CA VAL A 107 -11.43 -3.74 -7.59
C VAL A 107 -12.97 -3.80 -7.68
N ASP A 108 -13.58 -2.83 -8.37
CA ASP A 108 -15.03 -2.81 -8.54
C ASP A 108 -15.51 -3.80 -9.62
N GLU A 109 -16.84 -3.94 -9.76
CA GLU A 109 -17.47 -4.81 -10.75
C GLU A 109 -17.05 -4.55 -12.20
N ASN A 110 -16.58 -3.34 -12.52
CA ASN A 110 -16.13 -2.92 -13.85
C ASN A 110 -14.62 -3.10 -14.06
N GLY A 111 -13.91 -3.67 -13.08
CA GLY A 111 -12.46 -3.84 -13.13
C GLY A 111 -11.67 -2.57 -12.81
N LYS A 112 -12.29 -1.58 -12.16
CA LYS A 112 -11.65 -0.34 -11.75
C LYS A 112 -10.97 -0.49 -10.39
N ALA A 113 -9.73 -0.03 -10.28
CA ALA A 113 -9.00 -0.08 -9.00
C ALA A 113 -9.23 1.18 -8.14
N CYS A 114 -9.43 0.98 -6.84
CA CYS A 114 -9.63 2.03 -5.85
C CYS A 114 -8.79 1.80 -4.59
N LEU A 115 -8.14 2.84 -4.06
CA LEU A 115 -7.35 2.74 -2.82
C LEU A 115 -8.23 2.83 -1.58
N THR A 116 -7.86 2.09 -0.52
CA THR A 116 -8.49 2.09 0.80
C THR A 116 -7.44 2.08 1.91
N ASP A 117 -7.85 2.27 3.17
CA ASP A 117 -7.02 2.07 4.37
C ASP A 117 -5.73 2.91 4.45
N PHE A 118 -5.67 4.02 3.72
CA PHE A 118 -4.58 4.99 3.75
C PHE A 118 -4.52 5.79 5.05
N GLY A 119 -3.32 6.24 5.42
CA GLY A 119 -3.09 7.09 6.61
C GLY A 119 -3.23 6.37 7.95
N LEU A 120 -3.73 5.12 7.97
CA LEU A 120 -3.91 4.33 9.18
C LEU A 120 -2.59 3.79 9.77
N SER A 121 -1.54 3.68 8.95
CA SER A 121 -0.23 3.14 9.36
C SER A 121 0.48 4.01 10.39
N ALA A 122 0.41 5.34 10.22
CA ALA A 122 0.99 6.31 11.16
C ALA A 122 0.20 6.40 12.48
N LEU A 123 -1.04 5.93 12.50
CA LEU A 123 -1.94 5.98 13.66
C LEU A 123 -1.80 4.79 14.60
N LEU A 124 -1.38 3.65 14.05
CA LEU A 124 -1.33 2.39 14.74
C LEU A 124 0.11 1.85 14.68
N PRO A 125 1.04 2.34 15.53
CA PRO A 125 2.38 1.77 15.63
C PRO A 125 2.35 0.25 15.90
N GLY A 126 1.32 -0.19 16.62
CA GLY A 126 1.02 -1.59 16.88
C GLY A 126 0.52 -2.39 15.66
N ARG A 127 0.00 -1.75 14.59
CA ARG A 127 -0.35 -2.45 13.34
C ARG A 127 0.90 -2.89 12.61
N MET A 128 1.97 -2.10 12.61
CA MET A 128 3.24 -2.56 12.05
C MET A 128 3.82 -3.71 12.87
N SER A 129 3.84 -3.61 14.20
CA SER A 129 4.32 -4.71 15.03
C SER A 129 3.45 -5.97 14.92
N GLN A 130 2.13 -5.84 14.75
CA GLN A 130 1.20 -6.96 14.47
C GLN A 130 1.29 -7.49 13.03
N ALA A 131 1.58 -6.65 12.05
CA ALA A 131 1.85 -7.04 10.67
C ALA A 131 3.16 -7.84 10.60
N MET A 132 4.12 -7.57 11.48
CA MET A 132 5.36 -8.33 11.63
C MET A 132 5.22 -9.60 12.51
N LEU A 133 4.02 -9.95 12.97
CA LEU A 133 3.83 -11.19 13.76
C LEU A 133 3.80 -12.43 12.84
N PRO A 134 4.47 -13.54 13.22
CA PRO A 134 4.55 -14.77 12.42
C PRO A 134 3.21 -15.40 12.03
N THR A 135 2.14 -15.09 12.76
CA THR A 135 0.81 -15.70 12.61
C THR A 135 -0.12 -14.92 11.68
N ASN A 136 0.34 -13.83 11.08
CA ASN A 136 -0.52 -12.97 10.27
C ASN A 136 -0.29 -13.20 8.76
N PRO A 137 -1.15 -13.97 8.07
CA PRO A 137 -1.02 -14.25 6.63
C PRO A 137 -1.26 -13.01 5.74
N THR A 138 -1.59 -11.85 6.33
CA THR A 138 -1.87 -10.57 5.65
C THR A 138 -0.66 -9.61 5.64
N CYS A 139 0.55 -10.16 5.74
CA CYS A 139 1.76 -9.36 5.92
C CYS A 139 2.05 -8.45 4.71
N THR A 140 1.88 -7.12 4.88
CA THR A 140 2.20 -6.11 3.85
C THR A 140 3.71 -5.86 3.69
N VAL A 141 4.56 -6.58 4.44
CA VAL A 141 6.03 -6.46 4.41
C VAL A 141 6.63 -6.55 3.01
N GLN A 142 6.00 -7.32 2.11
CA GLN A 142 6.45 -7.51 0.73
C GLN A 142 6.45 -6.21 -0.09
N TYR A 143 5.65 -5.22 0.32
CA TYR A 143 5.52 -3.93 -0.35
C TYR A 143 6.26 -2.80 0.39
N MET A 144 6.84 -3.09 1.56
CA MET A 144 7.42 -2.06 2.43
C MET A 144 8.75 -1.53 1.90
N ALA A 145 8.88 -0.22 1.92
CA ALA A 145 10.14 0.47 1.65
C ALA A 145 11.13 0.25 2.80
N PRO A 146 12.46 0.25 2.55
CA PRO A 146 13.46 0.02 3.59
C PRO A 146 13.40 1.05 4.73
N GLU A 147 12.99 2.29 4.45
CA GLU A 147 12.83 3.33 5.46
C GLU A 147 11.68 3.09 6.48
N TYR A 148 10.81 2.10 6.26
CA TYR A 148 9.84 1.65 7.27
C TYR A 148 10.48 0.80 8.36
N LEU A 149 11.66 0.25 8.08
CA LEU A 149 12.38 -0.70 8.93
C LEU A 149 13.56 -0.05 9.67
N LYS A 150 13.51 1.28 9.84
CA LYS A 150 14.52 2.04 10.60
C LYS A 150 14.28 1.92 12.10
N PHE A 151 15.34 1.71 12.84
CA PHE A 151 15.35 1.68 14.31
C PHE A 151 16.12 2.89 14.83
N ASP A 152 15.67 3.47 15.93
CA ASP A 152 16.41 4.50 16.65
C ASP A 152 17.56 3.91 17.49
N ALA A 153 18.26 4.78 18.24
CA ALA A 153 19.43 4.38 19.03
C ALA A 153 19.05 3.45 20.20
N GLU A 154 17.79 3.52 20.63
CA GLU A 154 17.18 2.74 21.69
C GLU A 154 16.69 1.37 21.18
N GLY A 155 16.67 1.17 19.86
CA GLY A 155 16.23 -0.06 19.22
C GLY A 155 14.72 -0.11 18.96
N ASP A 156 14.02 1.01 19.11
CA ASP A 156 12.60 1.14 18.80
C ASP A 156 12.41 1.44 17.30
N LEU A 157 11.36 0.86 16.71
CA LEU A 157 11.05 1.04 15.30
C LEU A 157 10.49 2.46 15.06
N THR A 158 11.14 3.22 14.18
CA THR A 158 10.76 4.57 13.78
C THR A 158 10.48 4.63 12.27
N PRO A 159 9.31 4.14 11.82
CA PRO A 159 8.98 4.09 10.40
C PRO A 159 8.85 5.50 9.82
N ASN A 160 9.47 5.75 8.67
CA ASN A 160 9.36 7.01 7.95
C ASN A 160 8.42 6.86 6.74
N PHE A 161 7.16 7.28 6.90
CA PHE A 161 6.17 7.28 5.83
C PHE A 161 6.29 8.53 4.98
N THR A 162 6.53 8.36 3.68
CA THR A 162 6.68 9.44 2.71
C THR A 162 5.94 9.11 1.41
N THR A 163 5.69 10.10 0.57
CA THR A 163 5.15 9.83 -0.78
C THR A 163 6.09 8.93 -1.58
N LYS A 164 7.42 9.04 -1.36
CA LYS A 164 8.43 8.18 -1.99
C LYS A 164 8.42 6.74 -1.48
N SER A 165 7.99 6.50 -0.25
CA SER A 165 7.81 5.13 0.24
C SER A 165 6.57 4.48 -0.38
N ASP A 166 5.52 5.26 -0.66
CA ASP A 166 4.38 4.75 -1.45
C ASP A 166 4.77 4.43 -2.89
N VAL A 167 5.68 5.21 -3.51
CA VAL A 167 6.25 4.89 -4.83
C VAL A 167 6.97 3.53 -4.81
N TYR A 168 7.70 3.22 -3.74
CA TYR A 168 8.32 1.90 -3.58
C TYR A 168 7.27 0.79 -3.54
N SER A 169 6.21 1.00 -2.75
CA SER A 169 5.08 0.06 -2.66
C SER A 169 4.34 -0.09 -3.99
N PHE A 170 4.21 0.99 -4.77
CA PHE A 170 3.65 0.96 -6.13
C PHE A 170 4.47 0.06 -7.05
N GLY A 171 5.81 0.05 -6.95
CA GLY A 171 6.64 -0.94 -7.66
C GLY A 171 6.26 -2.39 -7.33
N GLY A 172 5.89 -2.66 -6.08
CA GLY A 172 5.33 -3.94 -5.64
C GLY A 172 3.98 -4.27 -6.26
N ILE A 173 3.07 -3.30 -6.32
CA ILE A 173 1.77 -3.42 -7.00
C ILE A 173 1.97 -3.71 -8.50
N MET A 174 2.87 -2.96 -9.15
CA MET A 174 3.18 -3.13 -10.55
C MET A 174 3.72 -4.53 -10.84
N LEU A 175 4.67 -5.03 -10.03
CA LEU A 175 5.13 -6.41 -10.16
C LEU A 175 3.97 -7.41 -9.98
N GLN A 176 3.15 -7.22 -8.96
CA GLN A 176 2.04 -8.12 -8.65
C GLN A 176 1.01 -8.20 -9.79
N VAL A 177 0.62 -7.07 -10.36
CA VAL A 177 -0.35 -7.02 -11.47
C VAL A 177 0.21 -7.69 -12.71
N LEU A 178 1.49 -7.48 -13.03
CA LEU A 178 2.07 -8.04 -14.24
C LEU A 178 2.33 -9.55 -14.12
N GLU A 179 2.80 -10.02 -12.96
CA GLU A 179 3.16 -11.44 -12.73
C GLU A 179 2.03 -12.29 -12.12
N GLY A 180 1.00 -11.66 -11.55
CA GLY A 180 -0.08 -12.34 -10.82
C GLY A 180 0.36 -12.87 -9.45
N LYS A 181 1.57 -12.54 -9.01
CA LYS A 181 2.17 -13.02 -7.75
C LYS A 181 2.71 -11.85 -6.96
N VAL A 182 2.49 -11.90 -5.65
CA VAL A 182 3.02 -10.89 -4.73
C VAL A 182 4.56 -10.81 -4.77
N PRO A 183 5.16 -9.64 -4.46
CA PRO A 183 6.61 -9.54 -4.35
C PRO A 183 7.16 -10.55 -3.34
N TYR A 184 8.33 -11.13 -3.64
CA TYR A 184 8.95 -12.16 -2.80
C TYR A 184 8.10 -13.43 -2.58
N HIS A 185 7.14 -13.77 -3.45
CA HIS A 185 6.30 -14.98 -3.31
C HIS A 185 7.07 -16.31 -3.13
N TYR A 186 8.37 -16.34 -3.48
CA TYR A 186 9.26 -17.50 -3.33
C TYR A 186 9.95 -17.57 -1.95
N ILE A 187 9.73 -16.59 -1.08
CA ILE A 187 10.25 -16.55 0.28
C ILE A 187 9.09 -16.83 1.25
N THR A 188 9.20 -17.90 2.03
CA THR A 188 8.15 -18.32 2.95
C THR A 188 8.20 -17.61 4.31
N ARG A 189 9.39 -17.19 4.74
CA ARG A 189 9.62 -16.57 6.05
C ARG A 189 9.66 -15.06 5.95
N TYR A 190 8.79 -14.37 6.67
CA TYR A 190 8.73 -12.91 6.67
C TYR A 190 10.04 -12.27 7.17
N GLU A 191 10.75 -12.90 8.13
CA GLU A 191 12.04 -12.39 8.60
C GLU A 191 13.09 -12.40 7.48
N SER A 192 13.01 -13.38 6.59
CA SER A 192 13.86 -13.42 5.40
C SER A 192 13.53 -12.29 4.43
N ILE A 193 12.25 -11.91 4.29
CA ILE A 193 11.84 -10.77 3.45
C ILE A 193 12.37 -9.46 4.05
N ILE A 194 12.21 -9.27 5.35
CA ILE A 194 12.78 -8.13 6.08
C ILE A 194 14.30 -8.05 5.85
N TYR A 195 15.01 -9.17 6.00
CA TYR A 195 16.45 -9.24 5.73
C TYR A 195 16.78 -8.83 4.29
N HIS A 196 16.00 -9.29 3.30
CA HIS A 196 16.21 -8.92 1.90
C HIS A 196 16.02 -7.42 1.69
N ILE A 197 14.96 -6.83 2.23
CA ILE A 197 14.68 -5.39 2.13
C ILE A 197 15.83 -4.58 2.75
N LEU A 198 16.27 -4.94 3.96
CA LEU A 198 17.37 -4.27 4.68
C LEU A 198 18.74 -4.45 4.00
N LYS A 199 18.91 -5.47 3.15
CA LYS A 199 20.13 -5.73 2.39
C LYS A 199 20.05 -5.30 0.93
N ASP A 200 19.04 -4.52 0.59
CA ASP A 200 18.81 -4.06 -0.78
C ASP A 200 18.59 -5.19 -1.80
N ILE A 201 18.24 -6.39 -1.34
CA ILE A 201 17.98 -7.55 -2.20
C ILE A 201 16.53 -7.47 -2.68
N ARG A 202 16.36 -6.99 -3.91
CA ARG A 202 15.04 -6.77 -4.53
C ARG A 202 14.37 -8.08 -4.97
N PRO A 203 13.04 -8.07 -5.19
CA PRO A 203 12.35 -9.20 -5.82
C PRO A 203 13.01 -9.58 -7.15
N LYS A 204 13.09 -10.88 -7.43
CA LYS A 204 13.64 -11.38 -8.69
C LYS A 204 12.56 -11.37 -9.79
N LYS A 205 12.94 -10.94 -10.99
CA LYS A 205 12.17 -11.23 -12.21
C LYS A 205 12.19 -12.75 -12.45
N PRO A 206 11.04 -13.45 -12.50
CA PRO A 206 11.01 -14.87 -12.79
C PRO A 206 11.68 -15.18 -14.15
N PRO A 207 12.41 -16.29 -14.32
CA PRO A 207 13.01 -16.64 -15.62
C PRO A 207 11.99 -16.82 -16.76
N ALA A 208 10.76 -17.19 -16.43
CA ALA A 208 9.63 -17.32 -17.35
C ALA A 208 8.70 -16.09 -17.32
N SER A 209 9.19 -14.96 -16.81
CA SER A 209 8.43 -13.70 -16.72
C SER A 209 7.99 -13.24 -18.09
N VAL A 210 6.72 -12.85 -18.18
CA VAL A 210 6.14 -12.20 -19.37
C VAL A 210 6.37 -10.69 -19.37
N VAL A 211 6.95 -10.14 -18.29
CA VAL A 211 7.24 -8.71 -18.14
C VAL A 211 8.36 -8.35 -19.10
N ILE A 212 8.08 -7.45 -20.03
CA ILE A 212 9.10 -6.91 -20.95
C ILE A 212 10.11 -6.05 -20.20
N ASP A 213 11.29 -5.85 -20.79
CA ASP A 213 12.39 -5.16 -20.10
C ASP A 213 12.04 -3.72 -19.72
N THR A 214 11.31 -3.00 -20.58
CA THR A 214 10.83 -1.64 -20.28
C THR A 214 9.96 -1.56 -19.02
N ASP A 215 9.09 -2.55 -18.82
CA ASP A 215 8.20 -2.60 -17.65
C ASP A 215 8.99 -2.98 -16.39
N TRP A 216 9.92 -3.92 -16.53
CA TRP A 216 10.82 -4.32 -15.45
C TRP A 216 11.75 -3.18 -14.99
N ASP A 217 12.34 -2.44 -15.93
CA ASP A 217 13.21 -1.30 -15.64
C ASP A 217 12.44 -0.21 -14.85
N PHE A 218 11.16 0.01 -15.17
CA PHE A 218 10.32 0.94 -14.41
C PHE A 218 10.09 0.46 -12.98
N VAL A 219 9.75 -0.83 -12.79
CA VAL A 219 9.60 -1.44 -11.46
C VAL A 219 10.88 -1.26 -10.64
N GLN A 220 12.05 -1.50 -11.24
CA GLN A 220 13.34 -1.34 -10.56
C GLN A 220 13.60 0.11 -10.14
N ARG A 221 13.20 1.11 -10.95
CA ARG A 221 13.32 2.52 -10.57
C ARG A 221 12.47 2.89 -9.36
N CYS A 222 11.29 2.28 -9.20
CA CYS A 222 10.49 2.44 -7.98
C CYS A 222 11.21 1.93 -6.72
N TRP A 223 12.14 0.98 -6.86
CA TRP A 223 12.89 0.36 -5.76
C TRP A 223 14.32 0.88 -5.58
N LEU A 224 14.63 2.06 -6.10
CA LEU A 224 15.91 2.70 -5.80
C LEU A 224 16.06 2.93 -4.29
N GLU A 225 17.24 2.62 -3.77
CA GLU A 225 17.56 2.75 -2.34
C GLU A 225 17.39 4.20 -1.88
N ASP A 226 17.95 5.14 -2.63
CA ASP A 226 17.68 6.58 -2.43
C ASP A 226 16.25 6.91 -2.85
N ALA A 227 15.43 7.23 -1.85
CA ALA A 227 14.02 7.56 -2.02
C ALA A 227 13.78 8.75 -2.95
N GLU A 228 14.69 9.72 -2.98
CA GLU A 228 14.55 10.91 -3.83
C GLU A 228 14.80 10.60 -5.31
N CYS A 229 15.58 9.55 -5.59
CA CYS A 229 15.83 9.09 -6.96
C CYS A 229 14.69 8.26 -7.55
N ARG A 230 13.70 7.85 -6.73
CA ARG A 230 12.51 7.12 -7.20
C ARG A 230 11.64 8.04 -8.07
N PRO A 231 10.87 7.48 -9.03
CA PRO A 231 9.95 8.26 -9.88
C PRO A 231 9.02 9.19 -9.10
N SER A 232 8.59 10.28 -9.73
CA SER A 232 7.48 11.10 -9.23
C SER A 232 6.12 10.49 -9.60
N ASP A 233 5.04 10.99 -9.01
CA ASP A 233 3.68 10.59 -9.37
C ASP A 233 3.39 10.84 -10.86
N GLU A 234 3.94 11.93 -11.41
CA GLU A 234 3.82 12.27 -12.83
C GLU A 234 4.56 11.26 -13.72
N ASP A 235 5.78 10.87 -13.33
CA ASP A 235 6.54 9.85 -14.07
C ASP A 235 5.81 8.51 -14.09
N ILE A 236 5.17 8.14 -12.98
CA ILE A 236 4.37 6.91 -12.87
C ILE A 236 3.18 6.99 -13.81
N LEU A 237 2.40 8.08 -13.75
CA LEU A 237 1.22 8.25 -14.60
C LEU A 237 1.57 8.29 -16.08
N GLN A 238 2.60 9.04 -16.47
CA GLN A 238 3.05 9.09 -17.85
C GLN A 238 3.44 7.71 -18.36
N PHE A 239 4.13 6.92 -17.53
CA PHE A 239 4.52 5.56 -17.89
C PHE A 239 3.32 4.63 -18.09
N VAL A 240 2.44 4.53 -17.11
CA VAL A 240 1.27 3.61 -17.19
C VAL A 240 0.29 4.04 -18.28
N GLU A 241 0.03 5.33 -18.46
CA GLU A 241 -0.82 5.82 -19.55
C GLU A 241 -0.20 5.56 -20.93
N GLY A 242 1.13 5.67 -21.04
CA GLY A 242 1.86 5.27 -22.24
C GLY A 242 1.64 3.79 -22.57
N ARG A 243 1.70 2.91 -21.57
CA ARG A 243 1.46 1.47 -21.75
C ARG A 243 0.00 1.15 -22.11
N VAL A 244 -0.98 1.81 -21.48
CA VAL A 244 -2.40 1.68 -21.85
C VAL A 244 -2.61 2.02 -23.33
N ARG A 245 -2.00 3.11 -23.84
CA ARG A 245 -2.13 3.52 -25.25
C ARG A 245 -1.49 2.53 -26.23
N ILE A 246 -0.41 1.87 -25.84
CA ILE A 246 0.28 0.88 -26.67
C ILE A 246 -0.49 -0.45 -26.73
N CYS A 247 -1.18 -0.80 -25.64
CA CYS A 247 -1.90 -2.07 -25.51
C CYS A 247 -3.39 -1.99 -25.94
N SER A 248 -3.92 -0.79 -26.23
CA SER A 248 -5.27 -0.58 -26.75
C SER A 248 -5.36 -0.79 -28.26
#